data_AF-A0A3D2SY49-F1
#
_entry.id   AF-A0A3D2SY49-F1
#
_cell.length_a   1.000
_cell.length_b   1.000
_cell.length_c   1.000
_cell.angle_alpha   90.00
_cell.angle_beta   90.00
_cell.angle_gamma   90.00
#
_symmetry.space_group_name_H-M   'P 1'
#
loop_
_entity.id
_entity.type
_entity.pdbx_description
1 polymer ?
#
loop_
_entity_poly.entity_id
_entity_poly.type
_entity_poly.pdbx_seq_one_letter_code
_entity_poly.pdbx_strand_id
1 'polypeptide(L)' 'VVSAQERPEALRIAQALRESGKSVAYSLRDQSLLKQMKVAGREGASVVLIIGPGELERGCFIARDMTSGEEREVVLSDLV' A
#
# COMPACT_ATOMS: atom_id res chain seq x y z
N VAL A 1 -3.20 0.59 2.42
CA VAL A 1 -4.08 1.47 3.22
C VAL A 1 -3.45 2.84 3.22
N VAL A 2 -4.22 3.87 2.92
CA VAL A 2 -3.70 5.23 2.72
C VAL A 2 -4.59 6.19 3.50
N SER A 3 -4.01 7.13 4.24
CA SER A 3 -4.77 8.22 4.87
C SER A 3 -4.99 9.34 3.86
N ALA A 4 -6.04 10.14 4.04
CA ALA A 4 -6.46 11.13 3.05
C ALA A 4 -5.36 12.13 2.62
N GLN A 5 -4.39 12.41 3.49
CA GLN A 5 -3.29 13.36 3.22
C GLN A 5 -2.16 12.76 2.38
N GLU A 6 -1.95 11.44 2.42
CA GLU A 6 -0.88 10.78 1.66
C GLU A 6 -1.30 10.30 0.26
N ARG A 7 -2.52 10.66 -0.20
CA ARG A 7 -3.04 10.24 -1.51
C ARG A 7 -2.13 10.53 -2.70
N PRO A 8 -1.50 11.72 -2.84
CA PRO A 8 -0.63 12.01 -3.98
C PRO A 8 0.57 11.07 -4.04
N GLU A 9 1.16 10.76 -2.88
CA GLU A 9 2.35 9.91 -2.80
C GLU A 9 1.98 8.43 -3.01
N ALA A 10 0.87 7.98 -2.43
CA ALA A 10 0.33 6.65 -2.71
C ALA A 10 0.01 6.46 -4.21
N LEU A 11 -0.47 7.50 -4.89
CA LEU A 11 -0.69 7.47 -6.35
C LEU A 11 0.62 7.36 -7.12
N ARG A 12 1.67 8.09 -6.73
CA ARG A 12 3.01 7.96 -7.34
C ARG A 12 3.58 6.56 -7.18
N ILE A 13 3.52 6.01 -5.97
CA ILE A 13 3.98 4.64 -5.68
C ILE A 13 3.17 3.64 -6.51
N ALA A 14 1.84 3.78 -6.54
CA ALA A 14 0.98 2.91 -7.33
C ALA A 14 1.27 3.02 -8.84
N GLN A 15 1.67 4.20 -9.33
CA GLN A 15 2.07 4.39 -10.71
C GLN A 15 3.42 3.70 -11.00
N ALA A 16 4.45 3.92 -10.19
CA ALA A 16 5.75 3.25 -10.35
C ALA A 16 5.64 1.72 -10.31
N LEU A 17 4.79 1.19 -9.42
CA LEU A 17 4.49 -0.24 -9.37
C LEU A 17 3.79 -0.73 -10.64
N ARG A 18 2.86 0.05 -11.21
CA ARG A 18 2.22 -0.30 -12.49
C ARG A 18 3.20 -0.26 -13.65
N GLU A 19 4.11 0.71 -13.65
CA GLU A 19 5.18 0.83 -14.65
C GLU A 19 6.17 -0.35 -14.58
N SER A 20 6.44 -0.88 -13.37
CA SER A 20 7.18 -2.15 -13.20
C SER A 20 6.36 -3.42 -13.49
N GLY A 21 5.14 -3.29 -14.01
CA GLY A 21 4.28 -4.40 -14.44
C GLY A 21 3.45 -5.04 -13.32
N LYS A 22 3.40 -4.44 -12.12
CA LYS A 22 2.61 -4.97 -10.99
C LYS A 22 1.19 -4.40 -11.01
N SER A 23 0.20 -5.24 -10.79
CA SER A 23 -1.19 -4.80 -10.63
C SER A 23 -1.41 -4.18 -9.24
N VAL A 24 -1.70 -2.88 -9.21
CA VAL A 24 -1.96 -2.16 -7.96
C VAL A 24 -3.39 -1.63 -7.92
N ALA A 25 -4.12 -2.03 -6.89
CA ALA A 25 -5.40 -1.47 -6.52
C ALA A 25 -5.24 -0.54 -5.30
N TYR A 26 -5.82 0.65 -5.36
CA TYR A 26 -5.88 1.55 -4.22
C TYR A 26 -7.35 1.88 -3.90
N SER A 27 -7.68 1.94 -2.61
CA SER A 27 -9.04 2.29 -2.19
C SER A 27 -9.21 3.80 -2.22
N LEU A 28 -10.04 4.30 -3.13
CA LEU A 28 -10.46 5.71 -3.23
C LEU A 28 -11.35 6.19 -2.08
N ARG A 29 -11.91 5.25 -1.29
CA ARG A 29 -12.81 5.57 -0.19
C ARG A 29 -12.04 5.75 1.11
N ASP A 30 -12.33 6.84 1.81
CA ASP A 30 -11.95 7.04 3.21
C ASP A 30 -12.72 6.02 4.09
N GLN A 31 -12.09 4.88 4.31
CA GLN A 31 -12.58 3.84 5.19
C GLN A 31 -11.51 3.50 6.22
N SER A 32 -11.94 3.04 7.39
CA SER A 32 -11.01 2.58 8.42
C SER A 32 -10.05 1.51 7.88
N LEU A 33 -8.82 1.49 8.41
CA LEU A 33 -7.76 0.53 8.08
C LEU A 33 -8.31 -0.90 7.96
N LEU A 34 -9.10 -1.33 8.95
CA LEU A 34 -9.72 -2.67 8.98
C LEU A 34 -10.61 -2.95 7.75
N LYS A 35 -11.41 -1.98 7.31
CA LYS A 35 -12.27 -2.13 6.12
C LYS A 35 -11.43 -2.17 4.85
N GLN A 36 -10.40 -1.34 4.74
CA GLN A 36 -9.51 -1.35 3.58
C GLN A 36 -8.77 -2.68 3.46
N MET A 37 -8.30 -3.26 4.57
CA MET A 37 -7.69 -4.59 4.57
C MET A 37 -8.68 -5.69 4.17
N LYS A 38 -9.91 -5.63 4.67
CA LYS A 38 -10.96 -6.59 4.29
C LYS A 38 -11.30 -6.49 2.80
N VAL A 39 -11.32 -5.29 2.24
CA VAL A 39 -11.49 -5.08 0.79
C VAL A 39 -10.31 -5.69 0.05
N ALA A 40 -9.06 -5.40 0.42
CA ALA A 40 -7.89 -5.94 -0.25
C ALA A 40 -7.86 -7.48 -0.24
N GLY A 41 -8.21 -8.11 0.89
CA GLY A 41 -8.35 -9.56 0.97
C GLY A 41 -9.48 -10.09 0.08
N ARG A 42 -10.61 -9.38 -0.02
CA ARG A 42 -11.73 -9.77 -0.88
C ARG A 42 -11.42 -9.61 -2.38
N GLU A 43 -10.61 -8.62 -2.74
CA GLU A 43 -10.10 -8.40 -4.10
C GLU A 43 -9.01 -9.42 -4.50
N GLY A 44 -8.57 -10.28 -3.57
CA GLY A 44 -7.54 -11.29 -3.84
C GLY A 44 -6.13 -10.71 -3.92
N ALA A 45 -5.87 -9.57 -3.26
CA ALA A 45 -4.54 -8.98 -3.22
C ALA A 45 -3.57 -9.91 -2.49
N SER A 46 -2.48 -10.32 -3.16
CA SER A 46 -1.41 -11.12 -2.54
C SER A 46 -0.62 -10.32 -1.51
N VAL A 47 -0.45 -9.03 -1.75
CA VAL A 47 0.30 -8.12 -0.88
C VAL A 47 -0.48 -6.82 -0.68
N VAL A 48 -0.51 -6.34 0.56
CA VAL A 48 -1.11 -5.06 0.94
C VAL A 48 -0.01 -4.10 1.35
N LEU A 49 0.09 -2.97 0.65
CA LEU A 49 0.96 -1.88 1.04
C LEU A 49 0.21 -0.93 1.99
N ILE A 50 0.73 -0.74 3.19
CA ILE A 50 0.23 0.17 4.22
C ILE A 50 1.14 1.38 4.22
N ILE A 51 0.55 2.53 3.94
CA ILE A 51 1.20 3.83 3.85
C ILE A 51 0.55 4.69 4.93
N GLY A 52 1.24 4.84 6.05
CA GLY A 52 0.87 5.78 7.09
C GLY A 52 1.76 7.03 7.05
N PRO A 53 1.40 8.07 7.80
CA PRO A 53 2.14 9.33 7.82
C PRO A 53 3.59 9.14 8.29
N GLY A 54 3.83 8.33 9.32
CA GLY A 54 5.17 8.11 9.87
C GLY A 54 6.08 7.29 8.95
N GLU A 55 5.54 6.31 8.23
CA GLU A 55 6.30 5.54 7.24
C GLU A 55 6.66 6.43 6.04
N LEU A 56 5.71 7.26 5.59
CA LEU A 56 5.93 8.17 4.48
C LEU A 56 7.00 9.23 4.80
N GLU A 57 6.98 9.80 6.00
CA GLU A 57 8.03 10.72 6.48
C GLU A 57 9.42 10.07 6.49
N ARG A 58 9.48 8.76 6.76
CA ARG A 58 10.71 7.96 6.73
C ARG A 58 11.06 7.44 5.32
N GLY A 59 10.21 7.70 4.32
CA GLY A 59 10.41 7.20 2.95
C GLY A 59 10.26 5.69 2.84
N CYS A 60 9.45 5.06 3.69
CA CYS A 60 9.15 3.63 3.68
C CYS A 60 7.64 3.36 3.66
N PHE A 61 7.28 2.09 3.51
CA PHE A 61 5.92 1.58 3.69
C PHE A 61 5.96 0.14 4.19
N ILE A 62 4.88 -0.31 4.81
CA ILE A 62 4.75 -1.69 5.27
C ILE A 62 4.09 -2.52 4.17
N ALA A 63 4.79 -3.52 3.66
CA ALA A 63 4.22 -4.54 2.80
C ALA A 63 3.79 -5.73 3.65
N ARG A 64 2.49 -5.99 3.69
CA ARG A 64 1.92 -7.16 4.33
C ARG A 64 1.60 -8.23 3.30
N ASP A 65 2.14 -9.41 3.47
CA ASP A 65 1.76 -10.59 2.70
C ASP A 65 0.41 -11.12 3.23
N MET A 66 -0.58 -11.25 2.35
CA MET A 66 -1.92 -11.72 2.73
C MET A 66 -2.01 -13.24 2.78
N THR A 67 -1.00 -13.95 2.28
CA THR A 67 -0.86 -15.41 2.31
C THR A 67 -0.21 -15.87 3.60
N SER A 68 0.94 -15.30 3.97
CA SER A 68 1.66 -15.67 5.20
C SER A 68 1.23 -14.83 6.41
N GLY A 69 0.69 -13.63 6.18
CA GLY A 69 0.40 -12.67 7.23
C GLY A 69 1.61 -11.88 7.71
N GLU A 70 2.79 -12.10 7.10
CA GLU A 70 4.02 -11.40 7.47
C GLU A 70 4.00 -9.95 7.00
N GLU A 71 4.53 -9.06 7.84
CA GLU A 71 4.67 -7.64 7.56
C GLU A 71 6.15 -7.32 7.44
N ARG A 72 6.54 -6.67 6.35
CA ARG A 72 7.91 -6.22 6.10
C ARG A 72 7.93 -4.75 5.77
N GLU A 73 8.88 -4.03 6.34
CA GLU A 73 9.16 -2.65 5.98
C GLU A 73 9.93 -2.63 4.65
N VAL A 74 9.45 -1.84 3.69
CA VAL A 74 10.04 -1.71 2.36
C VAL A 74 10.32 -0.22 2.13
N VAL A 75 11.54 0.08 1.71
CA VAL A 75 11.96 1.46 1.42
C VAL A 75 11.44 1.84 0.04
N LEU A 76 10.93 3.06 -0.09
CA LEU A 76 10.32 3.55 -1.33
C LEU A 76 11.33 3.64 -2.48
N SER A 77 12.60 3.87 -2.14
CA SER A 77 13.73 3.84 -3.09
C SER A 77 14.03 2.45 -3.67
N ASP A 78 13.62 1.36 -3.03
CA ASP A 78 13.85 -0.03 -3.49
C ASP A 78 12.75 -0.53 -4.44
N LEU A 79 11.72 0.30 -4.65
CA LEU A 79 10.56 -0.04 -5.47
C LEU A 79 10.72 0.35 -6.95
N VAL A 80 11.77 1.13 -7.27
CA VAL A 80 12.05 1.74 -8.58
C VAL A 80 13.24 1.05 -9.24
#